data_AF-A0A6N1YE26-F1
#
_entry.id   AF-A0A6N1YE26-F1
#
_cell.length_a   1.000
_cell.length_b   1.000
_cell.length_c   1.000
_cell.angle_alpha   90.00
_cell.angle_beta   90.00
_cell.angle_gamma   90.00
#
_symmetry.space_group_name_H-M   'P 1'
#
loop_
_entity.id
_entity.type
_entity.pdbx_description
1 polymer ?
#
loop_
_entity_poly.entity_id
_entity_poly.type
_entity_poly.pdbx_seq_one_letter_code
_entity_poly.pdbx_strand_id
1 'polypeptide(L)'
;MANKPFNTISYRTSWLAQLFASHTDYLAFKTHNDRIVLKGEQHIPYLAMASEIGIEQGIFWNSLAIHLNDGQKILLGGVQKKQATTLQASLNEATQDYMVAFYQRLSPDIEQAYLQAQSIFQAKRYIRYPLAQQWLKSHQHLALGLKRQDISCYVEPSILTMLQAIQPMLNQGYAYIEQWNEAYVQQQVTEFQEFFDQVESNPLTDKQRRACVIDEQHNLVLAGAGTGKTSTMIGRAGYLLKSGIARPQEILMLAFARKAADEMEERIQAKLGVSSLTVKTFHSLGKHIISQVEGIVPSISKMAEDEHLRARFVDAQIQQLLNDEQYKSRLVTYFLRFSYPYKSAFRFKSLGEYNVTSHYPQAII
;
A
#
# COMPACT_ATOMS: atom_id res chain seq x y z
N MET A 1 -23.38 23.42 -11.30
CA MET A 1 -23.64 24.68 -12.03
C MET A 1 -23.69 24.37 -13.52
N ALA A 2 -24.66 24.93 -14.24
CA ALA A 2 -24.92 24.60 -15.64
C ALA A 2 -23.71 24.93 -16.55
N ASN A 3 -23.28 23.98 -17.35
CA ASN A 3 -22.29 24.17 -18.43
C ASN A 3 -22.80 25.27 -19.37
N LYS A 4 -22.26 26.49 -19.26
CA LYS A 4 -22.33 27.45 -20.37
C LYS A 4 -21.62 26.77 -21.54
N PRO A 5 -22.25 26.60 -22.72
CA PRO A 5 -21.54 26.08 -23.87
C PRO A 5 -20.38 27.03 -24.19
N PHE A 6 -19.15 26.52 -24.17
CA PHE A 6 -18.00 27.28 -24.64
C PHE A 6 -18.26 27.68 -26.09
N ASN A 7 -17.89 28.92 -26.46
CA ASN A 7 -18.11 29.42 -27.81
C ASN A 7 -17.52 28.43 -28.83
N THR A 8 -18.40 27.87 -29.67
CA THR A 8 -17.99 26.89 -30.68
C THR A 8 -17.39 27.63 -31.86
N ILE A 9 -16.07 27.62 -31.95
CA ILE A 9 -15.29 28.19 -33.05
C ILE A 9 -15.18 27.10 -34.11
N SER A 10 -15.60 27.37 -35.34
CA SER A 10 -15.36 26.49 -36.47
C SER A 10 -14.65 27.26 -37.57
N TYR A 11 -13.54 26.71 -38.05
CA TYR A 11 -12.77 27.28 -39.13
C TYR A 11 -12.56 26.25 -40.24
N ARG A 12 -12.78 26.67 -41.48
CA ARG A 12 -12.49 25.87 -42.66
C ARG A 12 -11.79 26.74 -43.69
N THR A 13 -10.62 26.30 -44.13
CA THR A 13 -9.86 26.98 -45.19
C THR A 13 -10.64 27.05 -46.49
N SER A 14 -10.49 28.18 -47.19
CA SER A 14 -10.97 28.34 -48.56
C SER A 14 -10.23 27.41 -49.52
N TRP A 15 -10.87 26.96 -50.59
CA TRP A 15 -10.25 26.10 -51.62
C TRP A 15 -8.93 26.67 -52.18
N LEU A 16 -8.85 27.99 -52.40
CA LEU A 16 -7.61 28.65 -52.84
C LEU A 16 -6.47 28.54 -51.82
N ALA A 17 -6.76 28.62 -50.53
CA ALA A 17 -5.74 28.50 -49.48
C ALA A 17 -5.16 27.09 -49.39
N GLN A 18 -5.94 26.06 -49.76
CA GLN A 18 -5.50 24.65 -49.71
C GLN A 18 -4.40 24.35 -50.73
N LEU A 19 -4.37 25.09 -51.85
CA LEU A 19 -3.34 24.94 -52.89
C LEU A 19 -1.96 25.47 -52.45
N PHE A 20 -1.91 26.33 -51.43
CA PHE A 20 -0.69 27.01 -50.98
C PHE A 20 -0.29 26.64 -49.53
N ALA A 21 -0.96 25.67 -48.93
CA ALA A 21 -0.80 25.30 -47.52
C ALA A 21 0.10 24.05 -47.33
N SER A 22 1.15 23.91 -48.13
CA SER A 22 2.06 22.75 -48.13
C SER A 22 2.87 22.56 -46.84
N HIS A 23 2.90 23.57 -45.96
CA HIS A 23 3.67 23.58 -44.70
C HIS A 23 2.78 23.49 -43.45
N THR A 24 1.50 23.14 -43.59
CA THR A 24 0.55 23.14 -42.47
C THR A 24 -0.12 21.79 -42.32
N ASP A 25 -0.32 21.37 -41.08
CA ASP A 25 -0.78 20.01 -40.76
C ASP A 25 -2.29 19.86 -40.98
N TYR A 26 -3.07 20.91 -40.69
CA TYR A 26 -4.54 20.86 -40.76
C TYR A 26 -5.17 22.12 -41.36
N LEU A 27 -6.23 21.90 -42.12
CA LEU A 27 -6.91 22.91 -42.94
C LEU A 27 -8.36 23.20 -42.51
N ALA A 28 -8.83 22.55 -41.46
CA ALA A 28 -10.11 22.83 -40.82
C ALA A 28 -10.11 22.31 -39.38
N PHE A 29 -10.77 23.02 -38.49
CA PHE A 29 -10.92 22.64 -37.09
C PHE A 29 -12.22 23.17 -36.48
N LYS A 30 -12.60 22.58 -35.36
CA LYS A 30 -13.73 23.01 -34.53
C LYS A 30 -13.37 22.90 -33.05
N THR A 31 -13.72 23.88 -32.24
CA THR A 31 -13.56 23.76 -30.78
C THR A 31 -14.72 23.00 -30.16
N HIS A 32 -14.39 22.25 -29.11
CA HIS A 32 -15.30 21.60 -28.20
C HIS A 32 -14.89 21.99 -26.77
N ASN A 33 -15.73 21.63 -25.80
CA ASN A 33 -15.55 22.06 -24.41
C ASN A 33 -14.18 21.74 -23.80
N ASP A 34 -13.50 20.69 -24.26
CA ASP A 34 -12.24 20.20 -23.69
C ASP A 34 -11.10 20.04 -24.72
N ARG A 35 -11.34 20.35 -26.00
CA ARG A 35 -10.42 20.03 -27.10
C ARG A 35 -10.67 20.83 -28.36
N ILE A 36 -9.66 20.89 -29.22
CA ILE A 36 -9.76 21.27 -30.63
C ILE A 36 -9.92 19.99 -31.46
N VAL A 37 -11.00 19.86 -32.22
CA VAL A 37 -11.25 18.75 -33.15
C VAL A 37 -10.74 19.15 -34.53
N LEU A 38 -9.83 18.34 -35.07
CA LEU A 38 -9.24 18.51 -36.38
C LEU A 38 -9.99 17.66 -37.42
N LYS A 39 -9.82 17.97 -38.71
CA LYS A 39 -10.39 17.17 -39.79
C LYS A 39 -9.75 15.77 -39.83
N GLY A 40 -10.55 14.70 -39.76
CA GLY A 40 -10.06 13.31 -39.75
C GLY A 40 -10.03 12.65 -38.36
N GLU A 41 -10.91 13.04 -37.45
CA GLU A 41 -11.09 12.49 -36.07
C GLU A 41 -9.94 12.71 -35.09
N GLN A 42 -8.83 13.32 -35.51
CA GLN A 42 -7.77 13.77 -34.59
C GLN A 42 -8.24 14.92 -33.72
N HIS A 43 -7.74 14.97 -32.49
CA HIS A 43 -8.13 15.95 -31.49
C HIS A 43 -6.95 16.37 -30.62
N ILE A 44 -6.91 17.66 -30.29
CA ILE A 44 -5.91 18.27 -29.41
C ILE A 44 -6.64 18.65 -28.11
N PRO A 45 -6.49 17.88 -27.02
CA PRO A 45 -7.01 18.28 -25.72
C PRO A 45 -6.37 19.59 -25.29
N TYR A 46 -7.14 20.52 -24.73
CA TYR A 46 -6.58 21.78 -24.23
C TYR A 46 -5.48 21.54 -23.19
N LEU A 47 -5.64 20.52 -22.35
CA LEU A 47 -4.65 20.13 -21.34
C LEU A 47 -3.27 19.77 -21.92
N ALA A 48 -3.22 19.34 -23.19
CA ALA A 48 -1.98 18.94 -23.86
C ALA A 48 -1.16 20.12 -24.40
N MET A 49 -1.71 21.33 -24.46
CA MET A 49 -1.07 22.50 -25.06
C MET A 49 -0.07 23.16 -24.10
N ALA A 50 1.21 23.25 -24.42
CA ALA A 50 2.24 23.78 -23.53
C ALA A 50 2.21 25.29 -23.33
N SER A 51 1.66 26.04 -24.28
CA SER A 51 1.66 27.50 -24.27
C SER A 51 0.48 28.06 -25.06
N GLU A 52 0.32 29.39 -25.00
CA GLU A 52 -0.62 30.11 -25.86
C GLU A 52 -0.36 29.82 -27.34
N ILE A 53 -1.44 29.83 -28.12
CA ILE A 53 -1.38 29.64 -29.57
C ILE A 53 -0.70 30.86 -30.19
N GLY A 54 0.37 30.61 -30.96
CA GLY A 54 1.09 31.65 -31.70
C GLY A 54 0.55 31.87 -33.11
N ILE A 55 0.90 32.99 -33.73
CA ILE A 55 0.67 33.25 -35.15
C ILE A 55 2.00 33.16 -35.90
N GLU A 56 2.04 32.33 -36.94
CA GLU A 56 3.12 32.31 -37.91
C GLU A 56 2.70 33.03 -39.18
N GLN A 57 3.50 34.03 -39.58
CA GLN A 57 3.22 34.82 -40.76
C GLN A 57 3.64 34.07 -42.02
N GLY A 58 2.70 33.91 -42.94
CA GLY A 58 3.00 33.43 -44.30
C GLY A 58 2.79 34.52 -45.36
N ILE A 59 3.19 34.20 -46.59
CA ILE A 59 3.17 35.14 -47.72
C ILE A 59 1.74 35.62 -48.00
N PHE A 60 0.79 34.67 -48.09
CA PHE A 60 -0.60 34.95 -48.43
C PHE A 60 -1.58 34.65 -47.28
N TRP A 61 -1.30 33.63 -46.48
CA TRP A 61 -2.08 33.22 -45.30
C TRP A 61 -1.16 33.04 -44.09
N ASN A 62 -1.71 33.16 -42.90
CA ASN A 62 -1.03 32.84 -41.66
C ASN A 62 -1.36 31.40 -41.22
N SER A 63 -0.58 30.90 -40.27
CA SER A 63 -0.82 29.65 -39.57
C SER A 63 -0.93 29.91 -38.07
N LEU A 64 -1.74 29.12 -37.37
CA LEU A 64 -1.77 29.12 -35.91
C LEU A 64 -0.90 27.98 -35.40
N ALA A 65 0.09 28.31 -34.57
CA ALA A 65 1.04 27.35 -34.01
C ALA A 65 0.61 26.94 -32.60
N ILE A 66 0.34 25.65 -32.43
CA ILE A 66 0.03 25.02 -31.15
C ILE A 66 1.26 24.23 -30.72
N HIS A 67 1.83 24.55 -29.57
CA HIS A 67 2.89 23.77 -28.95
C HIS A 67 2.29 22.80 -27.94
N LEU A 68 2.71 21.54 -27.96
CA LEU A 68 2.26 20.50 -27.04
C LEU A 68 3.30 20.22 -25.95
N ASN A 69 2.84 19.62 -24.84
CA ASN A 69 3.69 19.30 -23.68
C ASN A 69 4.80 18.29 -24.00
N ASP A 70 4.68 17.52 -25.07
CA ASP A 70 5.68 16.57 -25.56
C ASP A 70 6.70 17.20 -26.54
N GLY A 71 6.61 18.52 -26.76
CA GLY A 71 7.48 19.27 -27.67
C GLY A 71 7.01 19.27 -29.12
N GLN A 72 5.92 18.55 -29.46
CA GLN A 72 5.35 18.62 -30.80
C GLN A 72 4.75 20.01 -31.08
N LYS A 73 4.79 20.39 -32.34
CA LYS A 73 4.20 21.64 -32.83
C LYS A 73 3.22 21.31 -33.94
N ILE A 74 1.99 21.78 -33.80
CA ILE A 74 0.93 21.60 -34.77
C ILE A 74 0.60 22.95 -35.41
N LEU A 75 0.58 22.99 -36.74
CA LEU A 75 0.26 24.17 -37.53
C LEU A 75 -1.12 24.06 -38.15
N LEU A 76 -2.03 24.93 -37.71
CA LEU A 76 -3.36 25.09 -38.31
C LEU A 76 -3.28 26.15 -39.41
N GLY A 77 -3.36 25.70 -40.66
CA GLY A 77 -3.02 26.48 -41.84
C GLY A 77 -4.17 27.22 -42.50
N GLY A 78 -3.79 28.10 -43.44
CA GLY A 78 -4.71 28.78 -44.34
C GLY A 78 -5.61 29.80 -43.65
N VAL A 79 -5.13 30.45 -42.58
CA VAL A 79 -5.84 31.49 -41.83
C VAL A 79 -5.65 32.84 -42.50
N GLN A 80 -6.75 33.56 -42.79
CA GLN A 80 -6.66 34.87 -43.43
C GLN A 80 -5.93 35.87 -42.52
N LYS A 81 -5.03 36.69 -43.07
CA LYS A 81 -4.25 37.68 -42.29
C LYS A 81 -5.11 38.59 -41.42
N LYS A 82 -6.26 39.05 -41.93
CA LYS A 82 -7.21 39.91 -41.21
C LYS A 82 -7.94 39.19 -40.06
N GLN A 83 -8.07 37.87 -40.13
CA GLN A 83 -8.80 37.05 -39.16
C GLN A 83 -7.86 36.36 -38.15
N ALA A 84 -6.57 36.27 -38.45
CA ALA A 84 -5.59 35.52 -37.66
C ALA A 84 -5.56 35.95 -36.19
N THR A 85 -5.52 37.26 -35.91
CA THR A 85 -5.49 37.80 -34.54
C THR A 85 -6.78 37.50 -33.78
N THR A 86 -7.95 37.70 -34.41
CA THR A 86 -9.24 37.41 -33.77
C THR A 86 -9.38 35.91 -33.48
N LEU A 87 -9.00 35.05 -34.42
CA LEU A 87 -9.10 33.60 -34.26
C LEU A 87 -8.13 33.07 -33.20
N GLN A 88 -6.91 33.59 -33.16
CA GLN A 88 -5.93 33.31 -32.10
C GLN A 88 -6.49 33.71 -30.73
N ALA A 89 -6.99 34.95 -30.59
CA ALA A 89 -7.52 35.46 -29.33
C ALA A 89 -8.68 34.59 -28.81
N SER A 90 -9.64 34.25 -29.68
CA SER A 90 -10.78 33.41 -29.29
C SER A 90 -10.38 31.97 -28.90
N LEU A 91 -9.34 31.40 -29.54
CA LEU A 91 -8.85 30.07 -29.16
C LEU A 91 -8.07 30.09 -27.84
N ASN A 92 -7.28 31.14 -27.60
CA ASN A 92 -6.58 31.32 -26.33
C ASN A 92 -7.59 31.56 -25.20
N GLU A 93 -8.63 32.37 -25.41
CA GLU A 93 -9.73 32.58 -24.46
C GLU A 93 -10.44 31.25 -24.14
N ALA A 94 -10.82 30.47 -25.16
CA ALA A 94 -11.44 29.16 -24.94
C ALA A 94 -10.54 28.18 -24.15
N THR A 95 -9.23 28.22 -24.41
CA THR A 95 -8.24 27.41 -23.68
C THR A 95 -8.15 27.87 -22.22
N GLN A 96 -8.07 29.18 -21.98
CA GLN A 96 -8.00 29.78 -20.65
C GLN A 96 -9.25 29.46 -19.83
N ASP A 97 -10.44 29.67 -20.39
CA ASP A 97 -11.70 29.38 -19.71
C ASP A 97 -11.81 27.90 -19.33
N TYR A 98 -11.38 27.00 -20.23
CA TYR A 98 -11.31 25.57 -19.93
C TYR A 98 -10.36 25.28 -18.77
N MET A 99 -9.14 25.87 -18.77
CA MET A 99 -8.14 25.63 -17.72
C MET A 99 -8.65 26.10 -16.36
N VAL A 100 -9.20 27.30 -16.29
CA VAL A 100 -9.79 27.85 -15.06
C VAL A 100 -10.89 26.91 -14.54
N ALA A 101 -11.82 26.50 -15.41
CA ALA A 101 -12.90 25.59 -15.03
C ALA A 101 -12.40 24.18 -14.66
N PHE A 102 -11.31 23.70 -15.27
CA PHE A 102 -10.68 22.42 -14.95
C PHE A 102 -10.07 22.47 -13.54
N TYR A 103 -9.23 23.46 -13.24
CA TYR A 103 -8.57 23.55 -11.95
C TYR A 103 -9.51 23.96 -10.81
N GLN A 104 -10.53 24.78 -11.07
CA GLN A 104 -11.57 25.05 -10.08
C GLN A 104 -12.28 23.75 -9.64
N ARG A 105 -12.53 22.82 -10.57
CA ARG A 105 -13.10 21.51 -10.24
C ARG A 105 -12.12 20.60 -9.51
N LEU A 106 -10.83 20.71 -9.79
CA LEU A 106 -9.77 19.91 -9.17
C LEU A 106 -9.38 20.43 -7.77
N SER A 107 -9.65 21.69 -7.47
CA SER A 107 -9.20 22.36 -6.24
C SER A 107 -9.64 21.64 -4.95
N PRO A 108 -10.89 21.16 -4.80
CA PRO A 108 -11.29 20.40 -3.61
C PRO A 108 -10.50 19.10 -3.43
N ASP A 109 -10.19 18.39 -4.52
CA ASP A 109 -9.42 17.14 -4.47
C ASP A 109 -7.96 17.42 -4.06
N ILE A 110 -7.39 18.54 -4.53
CA ILE A 110 -6.05 19.00 -4.11
C ILE A 110 -6.02 19.34 -2.62
N GLU A 111 -7.01 20.09 -2.14
CA GLU A 111 -7.14 20.47 -0.73
C GLU A 111 -7.28 19.23 0.15
N GLN A 112 -8.15 18.29 -0.23
CA GLN A 112 -8.31 17.02 0.48
C GLN A 112 -7.02 16.21 0.50
N ALA A 113 -6.35 16.06 -0.65
CA ALA A 113 -5.09 15.35 -0.77
C ALA A 113 -4.02 15.95 0.16
N TYR A 114 -3.94 17.29 0.20
CA TYR A 114 -3.03 18.03 1.05
C TYR A 114 -3.31 17.81 2.54
N LEU A 115 -4.55 17.98 2.99
CA LEU A 115 -4.91 17.77 4.41
C LEU A 115 -4.60 16.33 4.87
N GLN A 116 -4.88 15.33 4.03
CA GLN A 116 -4.51 13.95 4.33
C GLN A 116 -2.99 13.78 4.34
N ALA A 117 -2.28 14.37 3.38
CA ALA A 117 -0.83 14.31 3.32
C ALA A 117 -0.18 14.94 4.55
N GLN A 118 -0.72 16.05 5.08
CA GLN A 118 -0.24 16.62 6.34
C GLN A 118 -0.30 15.60 7.49
N SER A 119 -1.40 14.87 7.63
CA SER A 119 -1.53 13.86 8.68
C SER A 119 -0.56 12.68 8.51
N ILE A 120 -0.22 12.32 7.28
CA ILE A 120 0.63 11.17 6.96
C ILE A 120 2.12 11.54 7.02
N PHE A 121 2.50 12.63 6.35
CA PHE A 121 3.87 13.00 6.02
C PHE A 121 4.44 14.16 6.86
N GLN A 122 3.65 14.94 7.62
CA GLN A 122 4.25 15.98 8.49
C GLN A 122 4.60 15.49 9.88
N ALA A 123 4.06 14.35 10.31
CA ALA A 123 4.46 13.76 11.56
C ALA A 123 5.91 13.24 11.42
N LYS A 124 6.79 13.60 12.37
CA LYS A 124 8.15 13.04 12.50
C LYS A 124 8.07 11.56 12.92
N ARG A 125 7.50 10.72 12.05
CA ARG A 125 7.21 9.32 12.29
C ARG A 125 7.50 8.48 11.06
N TYR A 126 7.62 7.18 11.29
CA TYR A 126 7.63 6.18 10.25
C TYR A 126 6.28 6.17 9.50
N ILE A 127 6.33 6.10 8.18
CA ILE A 127 5.16 6.02 7.31
C ILE A 127 4.90 4.56 6.97
N ARG A 128 3.78 4.03 7.45
CA ARG A 128 3.32 2.66 7.13
C ARG A 128 2.93 2.55 5.66
N TYR A 129 3.45 1.52 4.99
CA TYR A 129 3.25 1.33 3.55
C TYR A 129 1.78 1.22 3.14
N PRO A 130 0.90 0.49 3.86
CA PRO A 130 -0.52 0.42 3.50
C PRO A 130 -1.24 1.77 3.52
N LEU A 131 -0.90 2.64 4.49
CA LEU A 131 -1.47 3.97 4.60
C LEU A 131 -1.04 4.85 3.42
N ALA A 132 0.24 4.82 3.09
CA ALA A 132 0.79 5.61 1.99
C ALA A 132 0.30 5.10 0.62
N GLN A 133 0.18 3.78 0.44
CA GLN A 133 -0.40 3.16 -0.75
C GLN A 133 -1.86 3.59 -0.95
N GLN A 134 -2.67 3.61 0.11
CA GLN A 134 -4.05 4.06 0.02
C GLN A 134 -4.14 5.52 -0.44
N TRP A 135 -3.29 6.40 0.12
CA TRP A 135 -3.25 7.80 -0.27
C TRP A 135 -2.82 7.97 -1.73
N LEU A 136 -1.73 7.31 -2.16
CA LEU A 136 -1.25 7.37 -3.54
C LEU A 136 -2.31 6.89 -4.52
N LYS A 137 -2.93 5.73 -4.26
CA LYS A 137 -3.99 5.18 -5.13
C LYS A 137 -5.18 6.14 -5.28
N SER A 138 -5.54 6.83 -4.20
CA SER A 138 -6.69 7.74 -4.20
C SER A 138 -6.42 9.04 -4.95
N HIS A 139 -5.17 9.53 -4.93
CA HIS A 139 -4.82 10.87 -5.46
C HIS A 139 -3.90 10.84 -6.68
N GLN A 140 -3.53 9.67 -7.22
CA GLN A 140 -2.63 9.55 -8.38
C GLN A 140 -3.12 10.34 -9.60
N HIS A 141 -4.45 10.51 -9.75
CA HIS A 141 -5.06 11.27 -10.84
C HIS A 141 -4.62 12.75 -10.85
N LEU A 142 -4.26 13.30 -9.70
CA LEU A 142 -3.76 14.68 -9.57
C LEU A 142 -2.38 14.87 -10.23
N ALA A 143 -1.59 13.79 -10.40
CA ALA A 143 -0.28 13.84 -11.04
C ALA A 143 -0.34 14.32 -12.50
N LEU A 144 -1.47 14.17 -13.19
CA LEU A 144 -1.65 14.64 -14.57
C LEU A 144 -1.83 16.15 -14.65
N GLY A 145 -2.56 16.75 -13.70
CA GLY A 145 -2.74 18.21 -13.63
C GLY A 145 -1.43 18.94 -13.27
N LEU A 146 -0.51 18.25 -12.62
CA LEU A 146 0.75 18.77 -12.09
C LEU A 146 1.86 19.02 -13.12
N LYS A 147 1.70 18.61 -14.38
CA LYS A 147 2.77 18.62 -15.39
C LYS A 147 2.92 19.95 -16.13
N ARG A 148 1.97 20.88 -15.97
CA ARG A 148 2.00 22.17 -16.66
C ARG A 148 2.89 23.17 -15.93
N GLN A 149 3.70 23.91 -16.68
CA GLN A 149 4.58 24.95 -16.14
C GLN A 149 3.84 26.26 -15.84
N ASP A 150 2.75 26.53 -16.57
CA ASP A 150 1.92 27.75 -16.48
C ASP A 150 0.73 27.61 -15.53
N ILE A 151 0.71 26.59 -14.66
CA ILE A 151 -0.39 26.29 -13.76
C ILE A 151 -0.76 27.47 -12.83
N SER A 152 0.22 28.30 -12.46
CA SER A 152 0.01 29.48 -11.61
C SER A 152 -0.91 30.53 -12.23
N CYS A 153 -1.12 30.51 -13.54
CA CYS A 153 -2.04 31.42 -14.24
C CYS A 153 -3.53 31.05 -14.06
N TYR A 154 -3.82 29.81 -13.63
CA TYR A 154 -5.19 29.28 -13.61
C TYR A 154 -5.66 28.81 -12.23
N VAL A 155 -4.80 28.91 -11.22
CA VAL A 155 -5.03 28.35 -9.88
C VAL A 155 -4.80 29.41 -8.82
N GLU A 156 -5.65 29.44 -7.80
CA GLU A 156 -5.48 30.30 -6.63
C GLU A 156 -4.12 30.03 -5.93
N PRO A 157 -3.41 31.07 -5.44
CA PRO A 157 -2.09 30.90 -4.81
C PRO A 157 -2.06 29.89 -3.65
N SER A 158 -3.15 29.78 -2.88
CA SER A 158 -3.28 28.82 -1.79
C SER A 158 -3.30 27.37 -2.29
N ILE A 159 -4.12 27.09 -3.31
CA ILE A 159 -4.21 25.76 -3.93
C ILE A 159 -2.89 25.40 -4.62
N LEU A 160 -2.23 26.37 -5.28
CA LEU A 160 -0.90 26.14 -5.86
C LEU A 160 0.11 25.72 -4.78
N THR A 161 0.09 26.36 -3.62
CA THR A 161 0.97 26.01 -2.49
C THR A 161 0.69 24.59 -1.98
N MET A 162 -0.58 24.23 -1.81
CA MET A 162 -0.98 22.88 -1.38
C MET A 162 -0.54 21.82 -2.40
N LEU A 163 -0.72 22.12 -3.67
CA LEU A 163 -0.37 21.27 -4.79
C LEU A 163 1.15 21.02 -4.87
N GLN A 164 1.95 22.08 -4.74
CA GLN A 164 3.41 21.99 -4.67
C GLN A 164 3.88 21.14 -3.48
N ALA A 165 3.20 21.21 -2.33
CA ALA A 165 3.54 20.41 -1.16
C ALA A 165 3.33 18.90 -1.36
N ILE A 166 2.31 18.49 -2.11
CA ILE A 166 2.02 17.07 -2.39
C ILE A 166 2.67 16.54 -3.67
N GLN A 167 3.16 17.42 -4.55
CA GLN A 167 3.74 17.06 -5.84
C GLN A 167 4.92 16.06 -5.73
N PRO A 168 5.89 16.18 -4.79
CA PRO A 168 6.96 15.21 -4.66
C PRO A 168 6.45 13.79 -4.38
N MET A 169 5.43 13.69 -3.53
CA MET A 169 4.82 12.41 -3.14
C MET A 169 4.12 11.75 -4.33
N LEU A 170 3.38 12.52 -5.12
CA LEU A 170 2.69 12.02 -6.31
C LEU A 170 3.64 11.64 -7.44
N ASN A 171 4.72 12.41 -7.63
CA ASN A 171 5.68 12.19 -8.71
C ASN A 171 6.63 11.02 -8.43
N GLN A 172 7.13 10.92 -7.20
CA GLN A 172 8.11 9.87 -6.82
C GLN A 172 7.43 8.62 -6.25
N GLY A 173 6.19 8.73 -5.78
CA GLY A 173 5.41 7.62 -5.25
C GLY A 173 6.13 6.90 -4.10
N TYR A 174 6.34 5.59 -4.27
CA TYR A 174 6.98 4.75 -3.27
C TYR A 174 8.44 5.12 -2.96
N ALA A 175 9.18 5.67 -3.92
CA ALA A 175 10.55 6.09 -3.68
C ALA A 175 10.63 7.22 -2.63
N TYR A 176 9.64 8.13 -2.63
CA TYR A 176 9.56 9.17 -1.61
C TYR A 176 9.37 8.60 -0.20
N ILE A 177 8.49 7.60 -0.08
CA ILE A 177 8.17 6.94 1.19
C ILE A 177 9.39 6.18 1.72
N GLU A 178 10.12 5.48 0.85
CA GLU A 178 11.35 4.76 1.22
C GLU A 178 12.43 5.72 1.72
N GLN A 179 12.67 6.83 1.01
CA GLN A 179 13.65 7.84 1.44
C GLN A 179 13.26 8.47 2.78
N TRP A 180 11.98 8.80 2.96
CA TRP A 180 11.47 9.33 4.22
C TRP A 180 11.69 8.35 5.37
N ASN A 181 11.27 7.09 5.19
CA ASN A 181 11.37 6.06 6.21
C ASN A 181 12.83 5.73 6.55
N GLU A 182 13.73 5.72 5.55
CA GLU A 182 15.15 5.53 5.78
C GLU A 182 15.74 6.66 6.61
N ALA A 183 15.44 7.91 6.27
CA ALA A 183 15.89 9.08 7.02
C ALA A 183 15.38 9.04 8.47
N TYR A 184 14.10 8.71 8.66
CA TYR A 184 13.50 8.53 9.98
C TYR A 184 14.21 7.42 10.78
N VAL A 185 14.42 6.25 10.17
CA VAL A 185 15.07 5.13 10.85
C VAL A 185 16.48 5.50 11.29
N GLN A 186 17.27 6.13 10.42
CA GLN A 186 18.62 6.56 10.75
C GLN A 186 18.62 7.57 11.90
N GLN A 187 17.76 8.59 11.83
CA GLN A 187 17.62 9.58 12.88
C GLN A 187 17.30 8.93 14.24
N GLN A 188 16.33 8.01 14.28
CA GLN A 188 15.93 7.33 15.51
C GLN A 188 17.00 6.36 16.02
N VAL A 189 17.73 5.67 15.15
CA VAL A 189 18.85 4.82 15.57
C VAL A 189 19.96 5.65 16.21
N THR A 190 20.26 6.82 15.66
CA THR A 190 21.23 7.76 16.25
C THR A 190 20.72 8.36 17.56
N GLU A 191 19.48 8.84 17.60
CA GLU A 191 18.88 9.45 18.79
C GLU A 191 18.83 8.48 19.98
N PHE A 192 18.54 7.20 19.73
CA PHE A 192 18.47 6.15 20.76
C PHE A 192 19.73 5.29 20.84
N GLN A 193 20.86 5.76 20.29
CA GLN A 193 22.11 5.01 20.24
C GLN A 193 22.55 4.53 21.63
N GLU A 194 22.60 5.43 22.62
CA GLU A 194 23.03 5.10 23.98
C GLU A 194 22.15 4.01 24.59
N PHE A 195 20.84 4.10 24.39
CA PHE A 195 19.90 3.07 24.84
C PHE A 195 20.20 1.72 24.17
N PHE A 196 20.40 1.69 22.85
CA PHE A 196 20.68 0.45 22.13
C PHE A 196 22.05 -0.14 22.44
N ASP A 197 23.01 0.68 22.88
CA ASP A 197 24.33 0.23 23.33
C ASP A 197 24.27 -0.45 24.71
N GLN A 198 23.30 -0.08 25.56
CA GLN A 198 23.28 -0.46 26.97
C GLN A 198 22.10 -1.37 27.39
N VAL A 199 21.03 -1.44 26.58
CA VAL A 199 19.81 -2.21 26.92
C VAL A 199 20.09 -3.69 27.19
N GLU A 200 21.13 -4.23 26.56
CA GLU A 200 21.52 -5.62 26.67
C GLU A 200 23.00 -5.76 27.05
N SER A 201 23.41 -6.96 27.43
CA SER A 201 24.81 -7.19 27.85
C SER A 201 25.82 -6.89 26.75
N ASN A 202 25.41 -6.96 25.49
CA ASN A 202 26.16 -6.48 24.33
C ASN A 202 25.30 -5.45 23.58
N PRO A 203 25.91 -4.43 22.96
CA PRO A 203 25.21 -3.51 22.08
C PRO A 203 24.40 -4.23 21.01
N LEU A 204 23.20 -3.73 20.72
CA LEU A 204 22.42 -4.24 19.59
C LEU A 204 23.14 -3.93 18.28
N THR A 205 23.16 -4.89 17.36
CA THR A 205 23.68 -4.69 16.00
C THR A 205 22.78 -3.73 15.21
N ASP A 206 23.30 -3.11 14.15
CA ASP A 206 22.52 -2.17 13.32
C ASP A 206 21.22 -2.79 12.80
N LYS A 207 21.24 -4.06 12.39
CA LYS A 207 20.03 -4.77 11.94
C LYS A 207 18.99 -4.90 13.05
N GLN A 208 19.42 -5.16 14.28
CA GLN A 208 18.53 -5.25 15.44
C GLN A 208 17.98 -3.87 15.82
N ARG A 209 18.82 -2.82 15.81
CA ARG A 209 18.35 -1.43 16.04
C ARG A 209 17.30 -1.02 15.01
N ARG A 210 17.56 -1.28 13.73
CA ARG A 210 16.59 -1.04 12.66
C ARG A 210 15.29 -1.80 12.89
N ALA A 211 15.35 -3.09 13.26
CA ALA A 211 14.17 -3.86 13.63
C ALA A 211 13.42 -3.29 14.85
N CYS A 212 14.14 -2.66 15.78
CA CYS A 212 13.55 -1.95 16.91
C CYS A 212 12.86 -0.64 16.51
N VAL A 213 13.26 0.01 15.42
CA VAL A 213 12.76 1.34 15.02
C VAL A 213 11.66 1.25 13.96
N ILE A 214 11.79 0.34 12.98
CA ILE A 214 10.78 0.17 11.91
C ILE A 214 9.39 -0.04 12.52
N ASP A 215 8.46 0.84 12.18
CA ASP A 215 7.09 0.85 12.70
C ASP A 215 6.04 0.58 11.61
N GLU A 216 6.32 -0.44 10.80
CA GLU A 216 5.34 -0.97 9.85
C GLU A 216 4.18 -1.66 10.58
N GLN A 217 3.01 -1.76 9.94
CA GLN A 217 1.84 -2.45 10.49
C GLN A 217 2.16 -3.90 10.90
N HIS A 218 3.01 -4.57 10.13
CA HIS A 218 3.51 -5.91 10.44
C HIS A 218 5.01 -5.94 10.16
N ASN A 219 5.81 -6.44 11.11
CA ASN A 219 7.25 -6.56 10.96
C ASN A 219 7.70 -7.99 11.27
N LEU A 220 8.29 -8.67 10.28
CA LEU A 220 8.82 -10.03 10.40
C LEU A 220 10.34 -9.99 10.53
N VAL A 221 10.85 -10.34 11.70
CA VAL A 221 12.30 -10.44 11.95
C VAL A 221 12.76 -11.89 11.74
N LEU A 222 13.48 -12.14 10.64
CA LEU A 222 14.10 -13.43 10.35
C LEU A 222 15.47 -13.52 11.03
N ALA A 223 15.64 -14.51 11.90
CA ALA A 223 16.81 -14.61 12.76
C ALA A 223 17.18 -16.06 13.10
N GLY A 224 18.45 -16.41 12.86
CA GLY A 224 19.02 -17.72 13.19
C GLY A 224 19.01 -18.02 14.70
N ALA A 225 19.38 -19.26 15.04
CA ALA A 225 19.64 -19.60 16.45
C ALA A 225 20.79 -18.73 17.00
N GLY A 226 20.67 -18.26 18.24
CA GLY A 226 21.72 -17.46 18.89
C GLY A 226 21.89 -16.00 18.42
N THR A 227 21.14 -15.52 17.43
CA THR A 227 21.33 -14.15 16.88
C THR A 227 20.61 -13.04 17.65
N GLY A 228 20.29 -13.25 18.93
CA GLY A 228 19.69 -12.21 19.79
C GLY A 228 18.22 -11.86 19.48
N LYS A 229 17.37 -12.83 19.12
CA LYS A 229 15.92 -12.61 18.90
C LYS A 229 15.25 -11.94 20.11
N THR A 230 15.44 -12.51 21.30
CA THR A 230 14.87 -11.99 22.54
C THR A 230 15.40 -10.59 22.86
N SER A 231 16.70 -10.37 22.70
CA SER A 231 17.34 -9.05 22.85
C SER A 231 16.76 -8.00 21.92
N THR A 232 16.44 -8.39 20.68
CA THR A 232 15.78 -7.50 19.71
C THR A 232 14.35 -7.15 20.15
N MET A 233 13.59 -8.13 20.67
CA MET A 233 12.23 -7.87 21.17
C MET A 233 12.23 -6.95 22.40
N ILE A 234 13.19 -7.11 23.32
CA ILE A 234 13.35 -6.22 24.49
C ILE A 234 13.79 -4.83 24.04
N GLY A 235 14.73 -4.74 23.11
CA GLY A 235 15.13 -3.48 22.48
C GLY A 235 13.96 -2.76 21.83
N ARG A 236 13.09 -3.48 21.11
CA ARG A 236 11.86 -2.91 20.50
C ARG A 236 10.88 -2.42 21.56
N ALA A 237 10.60 -3.22 22.58
CA ALA A 237 9.72 -2.81 23.67
C ALA A 237 10.25 -1.56 24.38
N GLY A 238 11.55 -1.53 24.70
CA GLY A 238 12.18 -0.37 25.33
C GLY A 238 12.20 0.86 24.42
N TYR A 239 12.42 0.70 23.11
CA TYR A 239 12.31 1.80 22.15
C TYR A 239 10.90 2.39 22.11
N LEU A 240 9.86 1.54 22.00
CA LEU A 240 8.46 2.00 21.97
C LEU A 240 8.08 2.80 23.22
N LEU A 241 8.59 2.38 24.38
CA LEU A 241 8.37 3.06 25.65
C LEU A 241 9.14 4.37 25.75
N LYS A 242 10.45 4.35 25.46
CA LYS A 242 11.32 5.53 25.59
C LYS A 242 11.02 6.61 24.56
N SER A 243 10.56 6.24 23.37
CA SER A 243 10.10 7.17 22.32
C SER A 243 8.70 7.72 22.57
N GLY A 244 7.96 7.19 23.55
CA GLY A 244 6.59 7.60 23.83
C GLY A 244 5.56 7.14 22.79
N ILE A 245 5.94 6.23 21.87
CA ILE A 245 5.04 5.65 20.87
C ILE A 245 3.98 4.77 21.52
N ALA A 246 4.33 4.09 22.62
CA ALA A 246 3.40 3.24 23.37
C ALA A 246 3.62 3.35 24.88
N ARG A 247 2.54 3.17 25.64
CA ARG A 247 2.55 2.97 27.09
C ARG A 247 2.75 1.48 27.42
N PRO A 248 3.25 1.12 28.61
CA PRO A 248 3.46 -0.29 28.99
C PRO A 248 2.25 -1.20 28.79
N GLN A 249 1.04 -0.70 29.08
CA GLN A 249 -0.21 -1.45 28.98
C GLN A 249 -0.69 -1.65 27.53
N GLU A 250 -0.08 -0.94 26.57
CA GLU A 250 -0.37 -1.05 25.13
C GLU A 250 0.55 -2.09 24.46
N ILE A 251 1.53 -2.63 25.20
CA ILE A 251 2.48 -3.63 24.71
C ILE A 251 2.14 -5.01 25.31
N LEU A 252 1.85 -5.96 24.42
CA LEU A 252 1.69 -7.37 24.74
C LEU A 252 2.84 -8.17 24.10
N MET A 253 3.58 -8.91 24.92
CA MET A 253 4.60 -9.84 24.47
C MET A 253 4.15 -11.28 24.71
N LEU A 254 4.31 -12.13 23.69
CA LEU A 254 3.89 -13.52 23.72
C LEU A 254 5.06 -14.48 23.59
N ALA A 255 5.04 -15.53 24.41
CA ALA A 255 5.95 -16.66 24.31
C ALA A 255 5.18 -17.98 24.23
N PHE A 256 5.79 -19.00 23.63
CA PHE A 256 5.19 -20.34 23.57
C PHE A 256 5.29 -21.07 24.92
N ALA A 257 6.47 -21.06 25.53
CA ALA A 257 6.73 -21.75 26.80
C ALA A 257 6.62 -20.79 27.99
N ARG A 258 6.13 -21.30 29.12
CA ARG A 258 6.02 -20.54 30.37
C ARG A 258 7.37 -19.99 30.84
N LYS A 259 8.39 -20.86 30.87
CA LYS A 259 9.77 -20.46 31.22
C LYS A 259 10.27 -19.29 30.36
N ALA A 260 9.97 -19.27 29.06
CA ALA A 260 10.38 -18.18 28.17
C ALA A 260 9.59 -16.88 28.42
N ALA A 261 8.34 -16.97 28.87
CA ALA A 261 7.57 -15.80 29.31
C ALA A 261 8.17 -15.23 30.61
N ASP A 262 8.43 -16.09 31.60
CA ASP A 262 9.00 -15.71 32.89
C ASP A 262 10.39 -15.05 32.70
N GLU A 263 11.28 -15.67 31.93
CA GLU A 263 12.60 -15.11 31.60
C GLU A 263 12.51 -13.75 30.87
N MET A 264 11.50 -13.57 30.01
CA MET A 264 11.29 -12.32 29.28
C MET A 264 10.78 -11.22 30.21
N GLU A 265 9.86 -11.54 31.13
CA GLU A 265 9.35 -10.63 32.14
C GLU A 265 10.45 -10.15 33.08
N GLU A 266 11.24 -11.07 33.65
CA GLU A 266 12.39 -10.76 34.49
C GLU A 266 13.38 -9.83 33.77
N ARG A 267 13.67 -10.12 32.50
CA ARG A 267 14.62 -9.34 31.71
C ARG A 267 14.08 -7.95 31.38
N ILE A 268 12.78 -7.80 31.12
CA ILE A 268 12.14 -6.49 30.93
C ILE A 268 12.21 -5.68 32.21
N GLN A 269 11.88 -6.28 33.36
CA GLN A 269 11.96 -5.59 34.65
C GLN A 269 13.39 -5.14 34.94
N ALA A 270 14.38 -6.02 34.73
CA ALA A 270 15.78 -5.73 35.00
C ALA A 270 16.38 -4.68 34.04
N LYS A 271 16.01 -4.71 32.75
CA LYS A 271 16.62 -3.86 31.72
C LYS A 271 15.88 -2.55 31.45
N LEU A 272 14.56 -2.56 31.58
CA LEU A 272 13.71 -1.41 31.27
C LEU A 272 13.12 -0.75 32.53
N GLY A 273 13.17 -1.42 33.68
CA GLY A 273 12.58 -0.91 34.92
C GLY A 273 11.05 -0.85 34.89
N VAL A 274 10.42 -1.65 34.02
CA VAL A 274 8.96 -1.63 33.80
C VAL A 274 8.34 -2.92 34.32
N SER A 275 7.45 -2.81 35.29
CA SER A 275 6.69 -3.94 35.87
C SER A 275 5.28 -4.12 35.30
N SER A 276 4.79 -3.15 34.53
CA SER A 276 3.42 -3.11 34.02
C SER A 276 3.27 -3.57 32.57
N LEU A 277 4.35 -4.00 31.92
CA LEU A 277 4.32 -4.54 30.56
C LEU A 277 3.77 -5.96 30.59
N THR A 278 2.82 -6.26 29.71
CA THR A 278 2.15 -7.56 29.72
C THR A 278 2.96 -8.62 28.96
N VAL A 279 3.50 -9.60 29.66
CA VAL A 279 4.10 -10.81 29.07
C VAL A 279 3.21 -12.02 29.38
N LYS A 280 2.83 -12.80 28.37
CA LYS A 280 1.97 -13.99 28.54
C LYS A 280 2.39 -15.13 27.63
N THR A 281 1.97 -16.35 27.99
CA THR A 281 1.87 -17.42 27.00
C THR A 281 0.56 -17.31 26.22
N PHE A 282 0.46 -17.95 25.06
CA PHE A 282 -0.81 -18.04 24.32
C PHE A 282 -1.96 -18.62 25.17
N HIS A 283 -1.69 -19.67 25.96
CA HIS A 283 -2.68 -20.26 26.85
C HIS A 283 -3.09 -19.29 27.96
N SER A 284 -2.13 -18.61 28.59
CA SER A 284 -2.42 -17.60 29.63
C SER A 284 -3.23 -16.43 29.09
N LEU A 285 -2.94 -15.98 27.86
CA LEU A 285 -3.73 -14.95 27.18
C LEU A 285 -5.16 -15.45 26.91
N GLY A 286 -5.32 -16.65 26.35
CA GLY A 286 -6.63 -17.22 26.06
C GLY A 286 -7.50 -17.36 27.31
N LYS A 287 -6.94 -17.89 28.40
CA LYS A 287 -7.62 -17.95 29.71
C LYS A 287 -8.05 -16.58 30.21
N HIS A 288 -7.17 -15.57 30.07
CA HIS A 288 -7.46 -14.21 30.50
C HIS A 288 -8.62 -13.60 29.71
N ILE A 289 -8.62 -13.74 28.38
CA ILE A 289 -9.70 -13.24 27.51
C ILE A 289 -11.03 -13.91 27.87
N ILE A 290 -11.06 -15.25 27.96
CA ILE A 290 -12.29 -15.98 28.33
C ILE A 290 -12.79 -15.53 29.70
N SER A 291 -11.90 -15.42 30.69
CA SER A 291 -12.27 -14.98 32.03
C SER A 291 -12.83 -13.56 32.06
N GLN A 292 -12.33 -12.66 31.22
CA GLN A 292 -12.84 -11.30 31.13
C GLN A 292 -14.19 -11.21 30.43
N VAL A 293 -14.40 -12.02 29.38
CA VAL A 293 -15.63 -12.01 28.58
C VAL A 293 -16.76 -12.76 29.28
N GLU A 294 -16.48 -13.96 29.79
CA GLU A 294 -17.50 -14.85 30.36
C GLU A 294 -17.67 -14.67 31.88
N GLY A 295 -16.75 -13.97 32.55
CA GLY A 295 -16.74 -13.82 34.01
C GLY A 295 -16.36 -15.09 34.77
N ILE A 296 -15.92 -16.14 34.08
CA ILE A 296 -15.54 -17.44 34.65
C ILE A 296 -14.14 -17.83 34.20
N VAL A 297 -13.31 -18.27 35.13
CA VAL A 297 -11.98 -18.79 34.80
C VAL A 297 -12.13 -20.18 34.18
N PRO A 298 -11.75 -20.39 32.91
CA PRO A 298 -11.88 -21.69 32.28
C PRO A 298 -10.96 -22.71 32.96
N SER A 299 -11.54 -23.79 33.44
CA SER A 299 -10.79 -24.93 34.00
C SER A 299 -10.31 -25.80 32.85
N ILE A 300 -8.99 -25.94 32.71
CA ILE A 300 -8.41 -26.93 31.81
C ILE A 300 -8.50 -28.28 32.51
N SER A 301 -9.12 -29.26 31.86
CA SER A 301 -9.20 -30.62 32.39
C SER A 301 -7.79 -31.15 32.68
N LYS A 302 -7.59 -31.84 33.81
CA LYS A 302 -6.33 -32.53 34.13
C LYS A 302 -5.91 -33.50 33.02
N MET A 303 -6.86 -34.00 32.22
CA MET A 303 -6.60 -34.83 31.04
C MET A 303 -5.83 -34.13 29.92
N ALA A 304 -5.78 -32.80 29.90
CA ALA A 304 -5.00 -32.06 28.91
C ALA A 304 -3.49 -32.09 29.23
N GLU A 305 -3.12 -32.29 30.51
CA GLU A 305 -1.73 -32.27 30.98
C GLU A 305 -1.23 -33.67 31.38
N ASP A 306 -2.13 -34.56 31.81
CA ASP A 306 -1.82 -35.93 32.22
C ASP A 306 -2.23 -36.93 31.12
N GLU A 307 -1.23 -37.43 30.40
CA GLU A 307 -1.43 -38.40 29.32
C GLU A 307 -2.01 -39.74 29.80
N HIS A 308 -1.66 -40.18 31.00
CA HIS A 308 -2.20 -41.42 31.57
C HIS A 308 -3.67 -41.27 31.96
N LEU A 309 -4.02 -40.12 32.57
CA LEU A 309 -5.40 -39.82 32.95
C LEU A 309 -6.27 -39.66 31.69
N ARG A 310 -5.74 -39.02 30.64
CA ARG A 310 -6.37 -38.96 29.32
C ARG A 310 -6.59 -40.34 28.71
N ALA A 311 -5.55 -41.18 28.69
CA ALA A 311 -5.64 -42.52 28.12
C ALA A 311 -6.68 -43.38 28.86
N ARG A 312 -6.67 -43.36 30.20
CA ARG A 312 -7.67 -44.05 31.02
C ARG A 312 -9.09 -43.55 30.76
N PHE A 313 -9.27 -42.24 30.61
CA PHE A 313 -10.57 -41.67 30.28
C PHE A 313 -11.06 -42.15 28.90
N VAL A 314 -10.21 -42.05 27.88
CA VAL A 314 -10.54 -42.49 26.52
C VAL A 314 -10.88 -43.97 26.51
N ASP A 315 -10.09 -44.82 27.18
CA ASP A 315 -10.35 -46.25 27.28
C ASP A 315 -11.68 -46.52 27.99
N ALA A 316 -11.94 -45.89 29.13
CA ALA A 316 -13.21 -46.03 29.85
C ALA A 316 -14.42 -45.62 28.97
N GLN A 317 -14.31 -44.54 28.19
CA GLN A 317 -15.37 -44.13 27.26
C GLN A 317 -15.55 -45.14 26.11
N ILE A 318 -14.46 -45.67 25.56
CA ILE A 318 -14.53 -46.73 24.55
C ILE A 318 -15.20 -47.99 25.12
N GLN A 319 -14.80 -48.45 26.31
CA GLN A 319 -15.42 -49.60 26.99
C GLN A 319 -16.91 -49.40 27.25
N GLN A 320 -17.30 -48.19 27.68
CA GLN A 320 -18.72 -47.86 27.86
C GLN A 320 -19.49 -47.92 26.53
N LEU A 321 -18.94 -47.33 25.46
CA LEU A 321 -19.55 -47.32 24.14
C LEU A 321 -19.58 -48.71 23.48
N LEU A 322 -18.66 -49.62 23.83
CA LEU A 322 -18.66 -51.00 23.35
C LEU A 322 -19.88 -51.81 23.82
N ASN A 323 -20.65 -51.33 24.80
CA ASN A 323 -21.93 -51.93 25.19
C ASN A 323 -23.05 -51.64 24.17
N ASP A 324 -22.87 -50.67 23.27
CA ASP A 324 -23.77 -50.41 22.14
C ASP A 324 -23.32 -51.26 20.94
N GLU A 325 -24.16 -52.20 20.51
CA GLU A 325 -23.88 -53.09 19.39
C GLU A 325 -23.66 -52.36 18.04
N GLN A 326 -24.34 -51.22 17.81
CA GLN A 326 -24.10 -50.40 16.63
C GLN A 326 -22.74 -49.71 16.68
N TYR A 327 -22.30 -49.25 17.86
CA TYR A 327 -20.97 -48.68 18.02
C TYR A 327 -19.89 -49.77 17.85
N LYS A 328 -20.07 -50.93 18.49
CA LYS A 328 -19.16 -52.08 18.36
C LYS A 328 -18.98 -52.50 16.89
N SER A 329 -20.06 -52.65 16.14
CA SER A 329 -20.01 -52.98 14.70
C SER A 329 -19.25 -51.93 13.88
N ARG A 330 -19.48 -50.64 14.15
CA ARG A 330 -18.76 -49.53 13.50
C ARG A 330 -17.27 -49.55 13.81
N LEU A 331 -16.90 -49.78 15.08
CA LEU A 331 -15.52 -49.84 15.52
C LEU A 331 -14.76 -51.02 14.86
N VAL A 332 -15.38 -52.20 14.83
CA VAL A 332 -14.82 -53.39 14.14
C VAL A 332 -14.65 -53.10 12.65
N THR A 333 -15.66 -52.51 12.00
CA THR A 333 -15.58 -52.12 10.58
C THR A 333 -14.46 -51.11 10.33
N TYR A 334 -14.29 -50.13 11.22
CA TYR A 334 -13.19 -49.17 11.15
C TYR A 334 -11.84 -49.89 11.21
N PHE A 335 -11.62 -50.74 12.22
CA PHE A 335 -10.37 -51.48 12.30
C PHE A 335 -10.20 -52.43 11.10
N LEU A 336 -11.20 -53.18 10.65
CA LEU A 336 -11.04 -54.02 9.45
C LEU A 336 -10.65 -53.23 8.20
N ARG A 337 -11.11 -51.98 8.06
CA ARG A 337 -10.78 -51.12 6.91
C ARG A 337 -9.45 -50.37 7.06
N PHE A 338 -9.01 -50.08 8.29
CA PHE A 338 -7.88 -49.19 8.57
C PHE A 338 -6.77 -49.83 9.44
N SER A 339 -6.83 -51.12 9.76
CA SER A 339 -5.78 -51.85 10.50
C SER A 339 -4.47 -51.95 9.72
N TYR A 340 -4.53 -51.76 8.40
CA TYR A 340 -3.35 -51.64 7.56
C TYR A 340 -3.04 -50.15 7.35
N PRO A 341 -1.99 -49.60 8.00
CA PRO A 341 -1.63 -48.21 7.80
C PRO A 341 -1.21 -48.01 6.33
N TYR A 342 -1.80 -47.00 5.69
CA TYR A 342 -1.34 -46.53 4.38
C TYR A 342 0.15 -46.21 4.46
N LYS A 343 0.97 -47.00 3.77
CA LYS A 343 2.41 -46.75 3.68
C LYS A 343 2.61 -45.65 2.65
N SER A 344 3.03 -44.46 3.11
CA SER A 344 3.36 -43.34 2.23
C SER A 344 4.37 -43.75 1.14
N ALA A 345 4.12 -43.34 -0.11
CA ALA A 345 5.01 -43.58 -1.24
C ALA A 345 6.45 -43.07 -1.00
N PHE A 346 6.61 -42.06 -0.13
CA PHE A 346 7.91 -41.49 0.25
C PHE A 346 8.77 -42.41 1.15
N ARG A 347 8.22 -43.53 1.65
CA ARG A 347 8.99 -44.54 2.40
C ARG A 347 9.63 -45.62 1.53
N PHE A 348 9.39 -45.59 0.22
CA PHE A 348 9.91 -46.58 -0.73
C PHE A 348 11.03 -45.98 -1.58
N LYS A 349 12.01 -46.79 -1.97
CA LYS A 349 13.16 -46.31 -2.74
C LYS A 349 12.81 -46.06 -4.21
N SER A 350 11.71 -46.63 -4.69
CA SER A 350 11.20 -46.43 -6.04
C SER A 350 9.67 -46.58 -6.12
N LEU A 351 9.08 -46.00 -7.16
CA LEU A 351 7.64 -46.11 -7.44
C LEU A 351 7.21 -47.56 -7.74
N GLY A 352 8.11 -48.36 -8.33
CA GLY A 352 7.86 -49.79 -8.58
C GLY A 352 7.71 -50.60 -7.29
N GLU A 353 8.55 -50.31 -6.28
CA GLU A 353 8.52 -50.97 -4.97
C GLU A 353 7.23 -50.61 -4.17
N TYR A 354 6.78 -49.37 -4.30
CA TYR A 354 5.49 -48.91 -3.76
C TYR A 354 4.29 -49.59 -4.44
N ASN A 355 4.29 -49.69 -5.77
CA ASN A 355 3.18 -50.27 -6.52
C ASN A 355 3.01 -51.78 -6.26
N VAL A 356 4.12 -52.52 -6.10
CA VAL A 356 4.09 -53.96 -5.75
C VAL A 356 3.49 -54.19 -4.35
N THR A 357 3.70 -53.29 -3.39
CA THR A 357 3.21 -53.43 -2.02
C THR A 357 1.82 -52.84 -1.78
N SER A 358 1.34 -51.94 -2.65
CA SER A 358 0.03 -51.28 -2.55
C SER A 358 -1.08 -51.97 -3.35
N HIS A 359 -0.75 -52.84 -4.32
CA HIS A 359 -1.72 -53.51 -5.20
C HIS A 359 -2.05 -54.96 -4.82
N TYR A 360 -1.44 -55.52 -3.77
CA TYR A 360 -1.95 -56.76 -3.17
C TYR A 360 -2.95 -56.40 -2.08
N PRO A 361 -4.27 -56.61 -2.28
CA PRO A 361 -5.17 -56.68 -1.15
C PRO A 361 -4.71 -57.87 -0.29
N GLN A 362 -4.23 -57.59 0.92
CA GLN A 362 -4.16 -58.61 1.96
C GLN A 362 -5.61 -58.98 2.31
N ALA A 363 -6.18 -59.84 1.48
CA ALA A 363 -7.50 -60.41 1.67
C ALA A 363 -7.31 -61.86 2.16
N ILE A 364 -7.92 -62.13 3.32
CA ILE A 364 -8.36 -63.44 3.82
C ILE A 364 -7.24 -64.28 4.47
N ILE A 365 -7.11 -64.23 5.81
CA ILE A 365 -7.88 -64.99 6.83
C ILE A 365 -7.96 -64.13 8.09
#